data_AF-A0A354I2Z5-F1
#
_entry.id   AF-A0A354I2Z5-F1
#
_cell.length_a   1.000
_cell.length_b   1.000
_cell.length_c   1.000
_cell.angle_alpha   90.00
_cell.angle_beta   90.00
_cell.angle_gamma   90.00
#
_symmetry.space_group_name_H-M   'P 1'
#
loop_
_entity.id
_entity.type
_entity.pdbx_description
1 polymer ?
#
loop_
_entity_poly.entity_id
_entity_poly.type
_entity_poly.pdbx_seq_one_letter_code
_entity_poly.pdbx_strand_id
1 'polypeptide(L)' 'MKREQITIRLPEELMDQLKREAEKKGYTTKDLIIFILEERFEKSTAQE' A
#
# COMPACT_ATOMS: atom_id res chain seq x y z
N MET A 1 -11.06 17.93 6.89
CA MET A 1 -10.73 16.55 7.32
C MET A 1 -9.22 16.48 7.59
N LYS A 2 -8.80 16.04 8.78
CA LYS A 2 -7.38 15.83 9.08
C LYS A 2 -6.87 14.68 8.21
N ARG A 3 -5.83 14.93 7.40
CA ARG A 3 -5.13 13.90 6.62
C ARG A 3 -3.79 13.68 7.29
N GLU A 4 -3.54 12.47 7.76
CA GLU A 4 -2.25 12.10 8.32
C GLU A 4 -1.30 11.74 7.18
N GLN A 5 -0.10 12.31 7.20
CA GLN A 5 0.94 12.03 6.20
C GLN A 5 2.02 11.19 6.87
N ILE A 6 2.28 10.01 6.28
CA ILE A 6 3.30 9.08 6.76
C ILE A 6 4.31 8.92 5.64
N THR A 7 5.59 9.07 5.97
CA THR A 7 6.69 8.82 5.04
C THR A 7 7.33 7.48 5.38
N ILE A 8 7.32 6.55 4.45
CA ILE A 8 7.91 5.20 4.61
C ILE A 8 9.12 5.11 3.69
N ARG A 9 10.28 4.73 4.25
CA ARG A 9 11.48 4.46 3.46
C ARG A 9 11.46 3.00 3.02
N LEU A 10 11.50 2.79 1.71
CA LEU A 10 11.48 1.45 1.10
C LEU A 10 12.73 1.32 0.22
N PRO A 11 13.26 0.10 0.04
CA PRO A 11 14.30 -0.14 -0.93
C PRO A 11 13.80 0.17 -2.35
N GLU A 12 14.70 0.67 -3.20
CA GLU A 12 14.38 1.15 -4.54
C GLU A 12 13.68 0.08 -5.39
N GLU A 13 14.17 -1.17 -5.33
CA GLU A 13 13.60 -2.29 -6.08
C GLU A 13 12.13 -2.56 -5.71
N LEU A 14 11.79 -2.43 -4.42
CA LEU A 14 10.42 -2.65 -3.95
C LEU A 14 9.51 -1.49 -4.35
N MET A 15 10.04 -0.25 -4.37
CA MET A 15 9.31 0.91 -4.85
C MET A 15 9.02 0.83 -6.35
N ASP A 16 9.96 0.30 -7.15
CA ASP A 16 9.77 0.07 -8.59
C ASP A 16 8.69 -0.98 -8.86
N GLN A 17 8.73 -2.11 -8.13
CA GLN A 17 7.71 -3.16 -8.23
C GLN A 17 6.31 -2.63 -7.87
N LEU A 18 6.18 -1.86 -6.79
CA LEU A 18 4.90 -1.26 -6.38
C LEU A 18 4.37 -0.27 -7.43
N LYS A 19 5.25 0.51 -8.07
CA LYS A 19 4.86 1.42 -9.16
C LYS A 19 4.31 0.65 -10.36
N ARG A 20 5.04 -0.36 -10.85
CA ARG A 20 4.61 -1.17 -12.00
C ARG A 20 3.27 -1.85 -11.76
N GLU A 21 3.07 -2.43 -10.57
CA GLU A 21 1.81 -3.09 -10.22
C GLU A 21 0.65 -2.09 -10.09
N ALA A 22 0.91 -0.89 -9.55
CA ALA A 22 -0.08 0.17 -9.49
C ALA A 22 -0.49 0.65 -10.90
N GLU A 23 0.47 0.90 -11.78
CA GLU A 23 0.23 1.29 -13.17
C GLU A 23 -0.55 0.22 -13.94
N LYS A 24 -0.19 -1.05 -13.78
CA LYS A 24 -0.89 -2.18 -14.41
C LYS A 24 -2.36 -2.27 -13.99
N LYS A 25 -2.67 -1.89 -12.75
CA LYS A 25 -4.04 -1.92 -12.20
C LYS A 25 -4.78 -0.59 -12.37
N GLY A 26 -4.13 0.45 -12.89
CA GLY A 26 -4.71 1.79 -13.03
C GLY A 26 -4.88 2.55 -11.71
N TYR A 27 -4.14 2.17 -10.68
CA TYR A 27 -4.16 2.80 -9.35
C TYR A 27 -2.91 3.63 -9.11
N THR A 28 -2.95 4.52 -8.12
CA THR A 28 -1.72 5.16 -7.64
C THR A 28 -0.96 4.20 -6.72
N THR A 29 0.37 4.36 -6.63
CA THR A 29 1.19 3.58 -5.69
C THR A 29 0.66 3.70 -4.26
N LYS A 30 0.10 4.86 -3.89
CA LYS A 30 -0.51 5.08 -2.58
C LYS A 30 -1.74 4.20 -2.40
N ASP A 31 -2.66 4.16 -3.36
CA ASP A 31 -3.87 3.33 -3.27
C ASP A 31 -3.48 1.85 -3.14
N LEU A 32 -2.51 1.39 -3.94
CA LEU A 32 -2.00 0.02 -3.85
C LEU A 32 -1.45 -0.30 -2.45
N ILE A 33 -0.67 0.61 -1.85
CA ILE A 33 -0.14 0.45 -0.49
C ILE A 33 -1.28 0.37 0.54
N ILE A 34 -2.31 1.21 0.40
CA ILE A 34 -3.47 1.19 1.30
C ILE A 34 -4.21 -0.15 1.18
N PHE A 35 -4.46 -0.66 -0.03
CA PHE A 35 -5.07 -1.98 -0.21
C PHE A 35 -4.28 -3.11 0.45
N ILE A 36 -2.95 -3.10 0.31
CA ILE A 36 -2.08 -4.10 0.94
C ILE A 36 -2.17 -4.02 2.47
N LEU A 37 -2.20 -2.80 3.02
CA LEU A 37 -2.33 -2.58 4.46
C LEU A 37 -3.70 -3.02 4.98
N GLU A 38 -4.79 -2.68 4.27
CA GLU A 38 -6.16 -3.08 4.62
C GLU A 38 -6.34 -4.60 4.58
N GLU A 39 -5.87 -5.28 3.52
CA GLU A 39 -5.93 -6.74 3.41
C GLU A 39 -5.21 -7.42 4.58
N ARG A 40 -4.03 -6.89 4.96
CA ARG A 40 -3.27 -7.43 6.08
C ARG A 40 -3.95 -7.18 7.42
N PHE A 41 -4.58 -6.02 7.59
CA PHE A 41 -5.31 -5.69 8.81
C PHE A 41 -6.53 -6.61 8.96
N GLU A 42 -7.34 -6.74 7.91
CA GLU A 42 -8.55 -7.59 7.90
C GLU A 42 -8.22 -9.07 8.19
N LYS A 43 -7.14 -9.60 7.60
CA LYS A 43 -6.67 -10.96 7.90
C LYS A 43 -6.15 -11.13 9.32
N SER A 44 -5.67 -10.06 9.96
CA SER A 44 -5.15 -10.11 11.33
C SER A 44 -6.24 -9.98 12.39
N THR A 45 -7.36 -9.31 12.10
CA THR A 45 -8.53 -9.20 12.99
C THR A 45 -9.57 -10.30 12.76
N ALA A 46 -9.53 -11.03 11.64
CA ALA A 46 -10.39 -12.18 11.39
C ALA A 46 -9.93 -13.47 12.12
N GLN A 47 -8.85 -13.40 12.90
CA GLN A 47 -8.30 -14.50 13.68
C GLN A 47 -8.46 -14.21 15.19
N GLU A 48 -9.68 -13.87 15.63
CA GLU A 48 -10.10 -13.84 17.04
C GLU A 48 -11.37 -14.67 17.24
#